data_AF-A0A1E7RDJ2-F1
#
_entry.id   AF-A0A1E7RDJ2-F1
#
_cell.length_a   1.000
_cell.length_b   1.000
_cell.length_c   1.000
_cell.angle_alpha   90.00
_cell.angle_beta   90.00
_cell.angle_gamma   90.00
#
_symmetry.space_group_name_H-M   'P 1'
#
loop_
_entity.id
_entity.type
_entity.pdbx_description
1 polymer ?
#
loop_
_entity_poly.entity_id
_entity_poly.type
_entity_poly.pdbx_seq_one_letter_code
_entity_poly.pdbx_strand_id
1 'polypeptide(L)'
;MKAKILSTALLITASLSSSVLFAAPQDPSKSTNVKSTLISNCKEAATTQGKLASADADKFCKCQVEAEGRVTESQKWEIISLQNQKKDPSTLAFVQQNKKTFETCLGPQLISKLQSAAQAAAQK
;
A
#
# COMPACT_ATOMS: atom_id res chain seq x y z
N MET A 1 9.05 22.64 -17.56
CA MET A 1 10.10 22.21 -16.62
C MET A 1 9.77 20.81 -16.12
N LYS A 2 10.65 19.85 -16.46
CA LYS A 2 10.93 18.54 -15.84
C LYS A 2 9.81 17.82 -15.07
N ALA A 3 9.41 16.68 -15.65
CA ALA A 3 8.85 15.54 -14.95
C ALA A 3 9.52 15.32 -13.58
N LYS A 4 8.78 15.60 -12.50
CA LYS A 4 9.18 15.34 -11.11
C LYS A 4 8.03 14.80 -10.24
N ILE A 5 6.93 14.34 -10.85
CA ILE A 5 5.76 13.86 -10.10
C ILE A 5 5.59 12.33 -10.20
N LEU A 6 6.38 11.63 -11.00
CA LEU A 6 6.14 10.21 -11.32
C LEU A 6 7.11 9.21 -10.66
N SER A 7 7.76 9.54 -9.55
CA SER A 7 8.81 8.66 -8.96
C SER A 7 8.71 8.32 -7.48
N THR A 8 7.71 8.78 -6.71
CA THR A 8 7.73 8.51 -5.25
C THR A 8 6.39 8.26 -4.56
N ALA A 9 5.25 8.33 -5.24
CA ALA A 9 3.96 8.41 -4.54
C ALA A 9 3.03 7.19 -4.65
N LEU A 10 3.38 6.12 -5.36
CA LEU A 10 2.32 5.15 -5.71
C LEU A 10 1.91 4.19 -4.59
N LEU A 11 2.74 3.74 -3.65
CA LEU A 11 2.28 2.66 -2.72
C LEU A 11 2.79 2.68 -1.27
N ILE A 12 3.54 3.69 -0.79
CA ILE A 12 3.98 3.75 0.64
C ILE A 12 3.76 5.15 1.25
N THR A 13 2.86 5.93 0.68
CA THR A 13 2.24 7.07 1.37
C THR A 13 0.74 6.86 1.57
N ALA A 14 0.29 5.60 1.57
CA ALA A 14 -0.86 5.23 2.39
C ALA A 14 -0.44 5.52 3.84
N SER A 15 -0.68 6.76 4.24
CA SER A 15 -0.99 7.18 5.60
C SER A 15 -1.04 6.01 6.57
N LEU A 16 -0.08 5.95 7.49
CA LEU A 16 -0.16 5.09 8.67
C LEU A 16 -1.38 5.42 9.56
N SER A 17 -2.21 6.38 9.15
CA SER A 17 -3.62 6.53 9.50
C SER A 17 -4.52 5.86 8.45
N SER A 18 -4.53 4.53 8.40
CA SER A 18 -5.40 3.72 7.52
C SER A 18 -6.87 3.77 7.94
N SER A 19 -7.52 4.93 7.80
CA SER A 19 -8.99 5.01 7.74
C SER A 19 -9.50 5.71 6.47
N VAL A 20 -8.60 6.19 5.59
CA VAL A 20 -9.01 6.90 4.37
C VAL A 20 -8.22 6.40 3.16
N LEU A 21 -8.52 5.18 2.71
CA LEU A 21 -8.46 4.90 1.27
C LEU A 21 -9.59 3.99 0.79
N PHE A 22 -10.23 3.21 1.67
CA PHE A 22 -11.42 2.45 1.33
C PHE A 22 -12.31 2.33 2.56
N ALA A 23 -13.58 2.70 2.47
CA ALA A 23 -14.54 2.36 3.53
C ALA A 23 -14.50 0.85 3.71
N ALA A 24 -13.97 0.37 4.83
CA ALA A 24 -13.80 -1.06 5.06
C ALA A 24 -15.20 -1.70 5.14
N PRO A 25 -15.57 -2.61 4.22
CA PRO A 25 -16.89 -3.23 4.21
C PRO A 25 -17.12 -4.11 5.45
N GLN A 26 -16.03 -4.57 6.09
CA GLN A 26 -16.06 -5.37 7.31
C GLN A 26 -15.13 -4.78 8.37
N ASP A 27 -15.57 -4.70 9.63
CA ASP A 27 -14.72 -4.31 10.77
C ASP A 27 -13.78 -5.48 11.15
N PRO A 28 -12.45 -5.36 10.93
CA PRO A 28 -11.50 -6.42 11.25
C PRO A 28 -11.46 -6.74 12.76
N SER A 29 -11.83 -5.80 13.62
CA SER A 29 -11.81 -5.93 15.09
C SER A 29 -12.87 -6.91 15.61
N LYS A 30 -13.88 -7.23 14.80
CA LYS A 30 -14.92 -8.22 15.11
C LYS A 30 -14.64 -9.60 14.51
N SER A 31 -13.56 -9.74 13.76
CA SER A 31 -13.21 -10.97 13.06
C SER A 31 -12.39 -11.93 13.91
N THR A 32 -12.69 -13.22 13.84
CA THR A 32 -11.81 -14.28 14.38
C THR A 32 -10.56 -14.49 13.51
N ASN A 33 -10.53 -13.91 12.31
CA ASN A 33 -9.38 -13.90 11.40
C ASN A 33 -9.18 -12.50 10.78
N VAL A 34 -8.55 -11.62 11.56
CA VAL A 34 -8.29 -10.22 11.20
C VAL A 34 -7.55 -10.10 9.86
N LYS A 35 -6.52 -10.93 9.62
CA LYS A 35 -5.71 -10.89 8.39
C LYS A 35 -6.56 -11.17 7.15
N SER A 36 -7.42 -12.19 7.21
CA SER A 36 -8.30 -12.54 6.08
C SER A 36 -9.32 -11.44 5.80
N THR A 37 -9.89 -10.83 6.85
CA THR A 37 -10.83 -9.71 6.70
C THR A 37 -10.17 -8.49 6.07
N LEU A 38 -8.96 -8.13 6.51
CA LEU A 38 -8.19 -7.03 5.90
C LEU A 38 -7.91 -7.28 4.41
N ILE A 39 -7.54 -8.51 4.03
CA ILE A 39 -7.31 -8.88 2.63
C ILE A 39 -8.62 -8.75 1.84
N SER A 40 -9.74 -9.24 2.37
CA SER A 40 -11.05 -9.17 1.70
C SER A 40 -11.47 -7.72 1.46
N ASN A 41 -11.38 -6.88 2.48
CA ASN A 41 -11.67 -5.45 2.38
C ASN A 41 -10.83 -4.76 1.30
N CYS A 42 -9.52 -5.05 1.29
CA CYS A 42 -8.61 -4.53 0.26
C CYS A 42 -8.99 -5.03 -1.14
N LYS A 43 -9.39 -6.30 -1.30
CA LYS A 43 -9.77 -6.85 -2.61
C LYS A 43 -11.03 -6.20 -3.15
N GLU A 44 -12.05 -6.04 -2.31
CA GLU A 44 -13.30 -5.38 -2.70
C GLU A 44 -13.01 -3.95 -3.16
N ALA A 45 -12.25 -3.20 -2.38
CA ALA A 45 -11.73 -1.90 -2.74
C ALA A 45 -10.98 -1.86 -4.10
N ALA A 46 -10.02 -2.76 -4.29
CA ALA A 46 -9.17 -2.81 -5.47
C ALA A 46 -9.92 -3.22 -6.74
N THR A 47 -10.97 -4.04 -6.60
CA THR A 47 -11.79 -4.52 -7.72
C THR A 47 -12.94 -3.59 -8.05
N THR A 48 -13.58 -2.95 -7.07
CA THR A 48 -14.70 -1.99 -7.27
C THR A 48 -14.27 -0.76 -8.05
N GLN A 49 -13.01 -0.32 -7.92
CA GLN A 49 -12.48 0.77 -8.76
C GLN A 49 -12.06 0.33 -10.18
N GLY A 50 -12.26 -0.94 -10.55
CA GLY A 50 -11.92 -1.49 -11.88
C GLY A 50 -10.43 -1.47 -12.21
N LYS A 51 -9.55 -1.28 -11.21
CA LYS A 51 -8.12 -1.03 -11.42
C LYS A 51 -7.30 -2.30 -11.58
N LEU A 52 -7.78 -3.44 -11.07
CA LEU A 52 -7.06 -4.71 -11.07
C LEU A 52 -7.98 -5.89 -11.34
N ALA A 53 -7.49 -6.89 -12.09
CA ALA A 53 -8.16 -8.18 -12.20
C ALA A 53 -8.21 -8.89 -10.83
N SER A 54 -9.22 -9.72 -10.59
CA SER A 54 -9.45 -10.35 -9.27
C SER A 54 -8.23 -11.10 -8.72
N ALA A 55 -7.48 -11.82 -9.57
CA ALA A 55 -6.26 -12.53 -9.16
C ALA A 55 -5.10 -11.57 -8.82
N ASP A 56 -4.95 -10.49 -9.59
CA ASP A 56 -3.94 -9.45 -9.33
C ASP A 56 -4.28 -8.68 -8.04
N ALA A 57 -5.56 -8.39 -7.80
CA ALA A 57 -6.04 -7.76 -6.57
C ALA A 57 -5.83 -8.65 -5.34
N ASP A 58 -6.07 -9.97 -5.44
CA ASP A 58 -5.79 -10.93 -4.36
C ASP A 58 -4.31 -10.93 -3.96
N LYS A 59 -3.42 -10.99 -4.96
CA LYS A 59 -1.98 -10.98 -4.73
C LYS A 59 -1.51 -9.65 -4.15
N PHE A 60 -1.97 -8.53 -4.71
CA PHE A 60 -1.68 -7.19 -4.21
C PHE A 60 -2.08 -7.05 -2.73
N CYS A 61 -3.31 -7.41 -2.39
CA CYS A 61 -3.85 -7.24 -1.04
C CYS A 61 -3.19 -8.16 -0.01
N LYS A 62 -2.83 -9.39 -0.39
CA LYS A 62 -2.01 -10.26 0.46
C LYS A 62 -0.67 -9.62 0.79
N CYS A 63 0.04 -9.11 -0.22
CA CYS A 63 1.32 -8.46 -0.04
C CYS A 63 1.21 -7.17 0.79
N GLN A 64 0.14 -6.38 0.59
CA GLN A 64 -0.10 -5.15 1.33
C GLN A 64 -0.33 -5.41 2.82
N VAL A 65 -1.25 -6.31 3.15
CA VAL A 65 -1.56 -6.65 4.55
C VAL A 65 -0.36 -7.28 5.25
N GLU A 66 0.45 -8.07 4.53
CA GLU A 66 1.71 -8.60 5.08
C GLU A 66 2.76 -7.53 5.31
N ALA A 67 2.90 -6.55 4.42
CA ALA A 67 3.82 -5.43 4.58
C ALA A 67 3.40 -4.53 5.76
N GLU A 68 2.11 -4.27 5.92
CA GLU A 68 1.57 -3.52 7.06
C GLU A 68 1.77 -4.26 8.39
N GLY A 69 1.50 -5.57 8.40
CA GLY A 69 1.65 -6.40 9.61
C GLY A 69 3.09 -6.58 10.09
N ARG A 70 4.11 -6.24 9.27
CA ARG A 70 5.53 -6.28 9.65
C ARG A 70 6.02 -5.01 10.31
N VAL A 71 5.30 -3.89 10.17
CA VAL A 71 5.70 -2.61 10.76
C VAL A 71 5.27 -2.58 12.21
N THR A 72 6.24 -2.45 13.12
CA THR A 72 5.97 -2.37 14.56
C THR A 72 5.40 -1.01 14.94
N GLU A 73 4.73 -0.90 16.09
CA GLU A 73 4.23 0.39 16.58
C GLU A 73 5.35 1.43 16.76
N SER A 74 6.53 1.01 17.23
CA SER A 74 7.70 1.88 17.35
C SER A 74 8.14 2.44 15.98
N GLN A 75 8.13 1.60 14.94
CA GLN A 75 8.45 2.02 13.57
C GLN A 75 7.38 2.96 13.01
N LYS A 76 6.11 2.76 13.34
CA LYS A 76 5.04 3.71 12.98
C LYS A 76 5.27 5.08 13.60
N TRP A 77 5.60 5.13 14.90
CA TRP A 77 5.90 6.39 15.59
C TRP A 77 7.11 7.11 14.99
N GLU A 78 8.13 6.38 14.55
CA GLU A 78 9.30 6.96 13.88
C GLU A 78 8.92 7.62 12.54
N ILE A 79 8.07 6.97 11.75
CA ILE A 79 7.54 7.54 10.51
C ILE A 79 6.73 8.80 10.80
N ILE A 80 5.79 8.74 11.76
CA ILE A 80 4.97 9.89 12.17
C ILE A 80 5.86 11.05 12.64
N SER A 81 6.90 10.75 13.41
CA SER A 81 7.86 11.75 13.90
C SER A 81 8.62 12.44 12.78
N LEU A 82 9.05 11.71 11.75
CA LEU A 82 9.68 12.30 10.56
C LEU A 82 8.70 13.13 9.74
N GLN A 83 7.46 12.66 9.58
CA GLN A 83 6.40 13.40 8.89
C GLN A 83 6.07 14.72 9.59
N ASN A 84 5.96 14.72 10.92
CA ASN A 84 5.77 15.94 11.71
C ASN A 84 6.95 16.92 11.57
N GLN A 85 8.15 16.39 11.38
CA GLN A 85 9.35 17.16 11.04
C GLN A 85 9.43 17.56 9.55
N LYS A 86 8.40 17.23 8.73
CA LYS A 86 8.38 17.43 7.27
C LYS A 86 9.55 16.75 6.54
N LYS A 87 10.08 15.68 7.11
CA LYS A 87 11.12 14.84 6.52
C LYS A 87 10.52 13.62 5.83
N ASP A 88 11.21 13.11 4.82
CA ASP A 88 10.79 11.94 4.07
C ASP A 88 11.12 10.64 4.84
N PRO A 89 10.11 9.86 5.26
CA PRO A 89 10.32 8.58 5.94
C PRO A 89 10.92 7.49 5.03
N SER A 90 10.96 7.69 3.71
CA SER A 90 11.62 6.75 2.77
C SER A 90 13.12 6.59 3.03
N THR A 91 13.71 7.51 3.81
CA THR A 91 15.10 7.45 4.24
C THR A 91 15.35 6.43 5.36
N LEU A 92 14.30 5.96 6.05
CA LEU A 92 14.42 4.95 7.10
C LEU A 92 14.75 3.58 6.51
N ALA A 93 15.74 2.90 7.08
CA ALA A 93 16.19 1.59 6.60
C ALA A 93 15.06 0.54 6.58
N PHE A 94 14.21 0.51 7.61
CA PHE A 94 13.09 -0.44 7.65
C PHE A 94 12.00 -0.12 6.62
N VAL A 95 11.81 1.15 6.25
CA VAL A 95 10.87 1.55 5.19
C VAL A 95 11.38 1.06 3.84
N GLN A 96 12.67 1.22 3.56
CA GLN A 96 13.29 0.71 2.33
C GLN A 96 13.23 -0.83 2.27
N GLN A 97 13.49 -1.50 3.39
CA GLN A 97 13.40 -2.95 3.48
C GLN A 97 11.96 -3.44 3.29
N ASN A 98 10.97 -2.75 3.89
CA ASN A 98 9.56 -3.11 3.72
C ASN A 98 9.11 -2.89 2.27
N LYS A 99 9.54 -1.78 1.63
CA LYS A 99 9.32 -1.53 0.20
C LYS A 99 9.86 -2.67 -0.67
N LYS A 100 11.12 -3.05 -0.47
CA LYS A 100 11.76 -4.13 -1.23
C LYS A 100 11.03 -5.47 -1.03
N THR A 101 10.63 -5.76 0.20
CA THR A 101 9.90 -6.98 0.54
C THR A 101 8.52 -7.00 -0.12
N PHE A 102 7.82 -5.88 -0.10
CA PHE A 102 6.53 -5.70 -0.75
C PHE A 102 6.64 -5.86 -2.28
N GLU A 103 7.59 -5.18 -2.93
CA GLU A 103 7.84 -5.32 -4.37
C GLU A 103 8.19 -6.77 -4.74
N THR A 104 9.03 -7.42 -3.95
CA THR A 104 9.37 -8.85 -4.13
C THR A 104 8.12 -9.72 -4.01
N CYS A 105 7.25 -9.42 -3.04
CA CYS A 105 5.99 -10.15 -2.86
C CYS A 105 5.08 -10.00 -4.08
N LEU A 106 4.94 -8.78 -4.63
CA LEU A 106 4.11 -8.52 -5.81
C LEU A 106 4.63 -9.26 -7.05
N GLY A 107 5.94 -9.26 -7.24
CA GLY A 107 6.60 -9.78 -8.44
C GLY A 107 6.53 -8.81 -9.64
N PRO A 108 7.42 -8.99 -10.62
CA PRO A 108 7.66 -8.01 -11.68
C PRO A 108 6.45 -7.77 -12.59
N GLN A 109 5.68 -8.82 -12.89
CA GLN A 109 4.49 -8.74 -13.74
C GLN A 109 3.43 -7.82 -13.14
N LEU A 110 3.14 -7.98 -11.84
CA LEU A 110 2.13 -7.18 -11.16
C LEU A 110 2.60 -5.74 -10.95
N ILE A 111 3.89 -5.55 -10.64
CA ILE A 111 4.50 -4.21 -10.58
C ILE A 111 4.33 -3.48 -11.92
N SER A 112 4.65 -4.13 -13.04
CA SER A 112 4.50 -3.52 -14.36
C SER A 112 3.05 -3.11 -14.65
N LYS A 113 2.08 -3.98 -14.34
CA LYS A 113 0.65 -3.66 -14.50
C LYS A 113 0.23 -2.45 -13.67
N LEU A 114 0.65 -2.39 -12.41
CA LEU A 114 0.36 -1.28 -11.51
C LEU A 114 0.97 0.04 -12.01
N GLN A 115 2.20 0.01 -12.52
CA GLN A 115 2.86 1.16 -13.12
C GLN A 115 2.12 1.67 -14.37
N SER A 116 1.75 0.77 -15.28
CA SER A 116 0.98 1.12 -16.48
C SER A 116 -0.39 1.71 -16.13
N ALA A 117 -1.09 1.14 -15.15
CA ALA A 117 -2.38 1.67 -14.68
C ALA A 117 -2.24 3.08 -14.08
N ALA A 118 -1.19 3.34 -13.31
CA ALA A 118 -0.93 4.66 -12.73
C ALA A 118 -0.55 5.70 -13.79
N GLN A 119 0.25 5.31 -14.79
CA GLN A 119 0.57 6.17 -15.93
C GLN A 119 -0.68 6.57 -16.72
N ALA A 120 -1.57 5.60 -17.00
CA ALA A 120 -2.84 5.87 -17.69
C ALA A 120 -3.76 6.80 -16.88
N ALA A 121 -3.74 6.68 -15.55
CA ALA A 121 -4.51 7.55 -14.66
C ALA A 121 -3.95 8.98 -14.55
N ALA A 122 -2.63 9.16 -14.69
CA ALA A 122 -1.97 10.47 -14.62
C ALA A 122 -2.03 11.29 -15.92
N GLN A 123 -2.47 10.67 -17.02
CA GLN A 123 -2.62 11.30 -18.34
C GLN A 123 -4.06 11.74 -18.64
N LYS A 124 -5.01 11.46 -17.74
CA LYS A 124 -6.37 11.99 -17.77
C LYS A 124 -6.48 13.23 -16.90
#